data_AF-A0A4P8PMC9-F1
#
_entry.id   AF-A0A4P8PMC9-F1
#
_cell.length_a   1.000
_cell.length_b   1.000
_cell.length_c   1.000
_cell.angle_alpha   90.00
_cell.angle_beta   90.00
_cell.angle_gamma   90.00
#
_symmetry.space_group_name_H-M   'P 1'
#
loop_
_entity.id
_entity.type
_entity.pdbx_description
1 polymer ?
#
loop_
_entity_poly.entity_id
_entity_poly.type
_entity_poly.pdbx_seq_one_letter_code
_entity_poly.pdbx_strand_id
1 'polypeptide(L)' 'MTRPSVAPATPDVLDQLHRKLDRLLPGGTLPAPRSDGFRSGITSAKIFVLDERAQHSGIPTSPATPENIAQKMTRTEL' A
#
# COMPACT_ATOMS: atom_id res chain seq x y z
N MET A 1 36.39 7.30 14.92
CA MET A 1 35.87 6.24 14.02
C MET A 1 34.37 6.41 13.88
N THR A 2 33.92 7.06 12.81
CA THR A 2 32.51 7.20 12.45
C THR A 2 32.06 5.94 11.71
N ARG A 3 31.10 5.21 12.28
CA ARG A 3 30.55 3.98 11.69
C ARG A 3 29.84 4.35 10.37
N PRO A 4 30.13 3.71 9.23
CA PRO A 4 29.36 3.94 8.02
C PRO A 4 27.92 3.49 8.29
N SER A 5 27.01 4.46 8.38
CA SER A 5 25.57 4.19 8.44
C SER A 5 25.14 3.73 7.05
N VAL A 6 25.28 2.43 6.78
CA VAL A 6 24.75 1.82 5.56
C VAL A 6 23.26 2.12 5.52
N ALA A 7 22.79 2.78 4.46
CA ALA A 7 21.38 3.06 4.28
C ALA A 7 20.63 1.72 4.25
N PRO A 8 19.57 1.56 5.05
CA PRO A 8 18.79 0.32 5.06
C PRO A 8 18.23 0.06 3.65
N ALA A 9 18.18 -1.22 3.26
CA ALA A 9 17.59 -1.58 1.97
C ALA A 9 16.12 -1.15 1.97
N THR A 10 15.63 -0.64 0.83
CA THR A 10 14.23 -0.19 0.68
C THR A 10 13.20 -1.20 1.20
N PRO A 11 13.35 -2.54 0.98
CA PRO A 11 12.44 -3.53 1.55
C PRO A 11 12.37 -3.50 3.09
N ASP A 12 13.50 -3.31 3.77
CA ASP A 12 13.57 -3.26 5.24
C ASP A 12 12.84 -2.03 5.79
N VAL A 13 12.90 -0.91 5.07
CA VAL A 13 12.21 0.34 5.43
C VAL A 13 10.70 0.19 5.25
N LEU A 14 10.26 -0.42 4.14
CA LEU A 14 8.85 -0.71 3.88
C LEU A 14 8.31 -1.71 4.92
N ASP A 15 9.11 -2.71 5.31
CA ASP A 15 8.86 -3.64 6.42
C ASP A 15 8.62 -2.94 7.75
N GLN A 16 9.52 -2.04 8.11
CA GLN A 16 9.41 -1.27 9.33
C GLN A 16 8.18 -0.34 9.31
N LEU A 17 7.88 0.28 8.16
CA LEU A 17 6.75 1.19 8.03
C LEU A 17 5.42 0.47 8.19
N HIS A 18 5.23 -0.70 7.56
CA HIS A 18 4.00 -1.47 7.72
C HIS A 18 3.76 -1.92 9.16
N ARG A 19 4.81 -2.40 9.85
CA ARG A 19 4.72 -2.77 11.28
C ARG A 19 4.33 -1.58 12.16
N LYS A 20 4.78 -0.37 11.84
CA LYS A 20 4.37 0.84 12.55
C LYS A 20 2.90 1.17 12.29
N LEU A 21 2.44 1.08 11.03
CA LEU A 21 1.05 1.34 10.67
C LEU A 21 0.09 0.34 11.33
N ASP A 22 0.46 -0.94 11.44
CA ASP A 22 -0.34 -1.94 12.16
C ASP A 22 -0.51 -1.62 13.65
N ARG A 23 0.55 -1.10 14.28
CA ARG A 23 0.53 -0.66 15.68
C ARG A 23 -0.26 0.62 15.91
N LEU A 24 -0.65 1.35 14.86
CA LEU A 24 -1.50 2.54 14.95
C LEU A 24 -3.00 2.22 14.80
N LEU A 25 -3.34 1.02 14.31
CA LEU A 25 -4.71 0.50 14.23
C LEU A 25 -5.10 -0.61 15.26
N PRO A 26 -4.51 -0.73 16.47
CA PRO A 26 -4.81 -1.84 17.35
C PRO A 26 -6.14 -1.59 18.06
N GLY A 27 -7.26 -1.98 17.43
CA GLY A 27 -8.58 -2.27 18.02
C GLY A 27 -9.24 -1.25 18.97
N GLY A 28 -8.58 -0.13 19.26
CA GLY A 28 -8.99 0.85 20.25
C GLY A 28 -9.88 1.90 19.63
N THR A 29 -10.92 2.26 20.37
CA THR A 29 -11.82 3.36 20.01
C THR A 29 -11.04 4.67 20.10
N LEU A 30 -10.62 5.18 18.94
CA LEU A 30 -10.14 6.56 18.82
C LEU A 30 -11.30 7.52 19.14
N PRO A 31 -11.07 8.62 19.89
CA PRO A 31 -12.12 9.60 20.13
C PRO A 31 -12.60 10.20 18.79
N ALA A 32 -13.89 10.08 18.51
CA ALA A 32 -14.55 10.76 17.38
C ALA A 32 -14.39 12.29 17.55
N PRO A 33 -14.21 13.10 16.48
CA PRO A 33 -14.53 12.87 15.06
C PRO A 33 -13.33 12.56 14.14
N ARG A 34 -12.12 12.40 14.69
CA ARG A 34 -10.89 12.19 13.89
C ARG A 34 -10.64 10.72 13.54
N SER A 35 -11.49 9.80 14.01
CA SER A 35 -11.34 8.36 13.83
C SER A 35 -11.34 7.95 12.37
N ASP A 36 -12.20 8.54 11.55
CA ASP A 36 -12.43 8.05 10.19
C ASP A 36 -11.35 8.53 9.22
N GLY A 37 -10.98 9.81 9.29
CA GLY A 37 -9.85 10.36 8.53
C GLY A 37 -8.53 9.73 8.92
N PHE A 38 -8.31 9.47 10.22
CA PHE A 38 -7.12 8.78 10.71
C PHE A 38 -7.07 7.33 10.19
N ARG A 39 -8.15 6.55 10.34
CA ARG A 39 -8.20 5.17 9.85
C ARG A 39 -8.06 5.09 8.33
N SER A 40 -8.68 6.01 7.60
CA SER A 40 -8.53 6.14 6.14
C SER A 40 -7.07 6.43 5.77
N GLY A 41 -6.42 7.41 6.43
CA GLY A 41 -5.02 7.74 6.20
C GLY A 41 -4.07 6.56 6.47
N ILE A 42 -4.26 5.84 7.58
CA ILE A 42 -3.45 4.64 7.87
C ILE A 42 -3.70 3.53 6.84
N THR A 43 -4.96 3.32 6.42
CA THR A 43 -5.31 2.33 5.39
C THR A 43 -4.64 2.66 4.06
N SER A 44 -4.73 3.91 3.60
CA SER A 44 -4.08 4.37 2.36
C SER A 44 -2.57 4.19 2.40
N ALA A 45 -1.93 4.53 3.53
CA ALA A 45 -0.49 4.32 3.70
C ALA A 45 -0.11 2.82 3.67
N LYS A 46 -0.94 1.94 4.21
CA LYS A 46 -0.71 0.48 4.14
C LYS A 46 -0.81 -0.05 2.71
N ILE A 47 -1.79 0.42 1.93
CA ILE A 47 -1.95 0.03 0.52
C ILE A 47 -0.71 0.44 -0.26
N PHE A 48 -0.26 1.69 -0.12
CA PHE A 48 0.95 2.18 -0.77
C PHE A 48 2.18 1.31 -0.43
N VAL A 49 2.40 1.01 0.85
CA VAL A 49 3.53 0.18 1.28
C VAL A 49 3.46 -1.24 0.71
N LEU A 50 2.26 -1.82 0.59
CA LEU A 50 2.08 -3.14 0.00
C LEU A 50 2.32 -3.13 -1.51
N ASP A 51 1.87 -2.08 -2.19
CA ASP A 51 2.08 -1.90 -3.64
C ASP A 51 3.57 -1.76 -3.97
N GLU A 52 4.28 -0.88 -3.28
CA GLU A 52 5.74 -0.69 -3.48
C GLU A 52 6.52 -1.99 -3.20
N ARG A 53 6.13 -2.76 -2.18
CA ARG A 53 6.74 -4.08 -1.96
C ARG A 53 6.46 -5.06 -3.08
N ALA A 54 5.25 -5.06 -3.62
CA ALA A 54 4.90 -5.94 -4.72
C ALA A 54 5.80 -5.64 -5.93
N GLN A 55 6.02 -4.35 -6.24
CA GLN A 55 6.95 -3.90 -7.28
C GLN A 55 8.40 -4.34 -7.00
N HIS A 56 8.84 -4.34 -5.73
CA HIS A 56 10.19 -4.75 -5.34
C HIS A 56 10.36 -6.26 -5.07
N SER A 57 9.28 -7.05 -5.09
CA SER A 57 9.30 -8.47 -4.70
C SER A 57 9.83 -9.42 -5.78
N GLY A 58 9.98 -8.93 -7.02
CA GLY A 58 10.33 -9.78 -8.17
C GLY A 58 9.21 -10.74 -8.60
N ILE A 59 8.05 -10.69 -7.93
CA ILE A 59 6.84 -11.41 -8.35
C ILE A 59 6.26 -10.63 -9.53
N PRO A 60 5.95 -11.28 -10.67
CA PRO A 60 5.29 -10.61 -11.78
C PRO A 60 3.89 -10.18 -11.33
N THR A 61 3.75 -8.91 -10.99
CA THR A 61 2.45 -8.26 -10.83
C THR A 61 1.91 -8.01 -12.22
N SER A 62 0.98 -8.84 -12.69
CA SER A 62 0.22 -8.52 -13.91
C SER A 62 -0.43 -7.16 -13.69
N PRO A 63 -0.09 -6.10 -14.46
CA PRO A 63 -0.89 -4.90 -14.41
C PRO A 63 -2.30 -5.32 -14.85
N ALA A 64 -3.30 -5.08 -14.01
CA ALA A 64 -4.67 -5.11 -14.48
C ALA A 64 -4.79 -3.97 -15.49
N THR A 65 -4.52 -4.26 -16.76
CA THR A 65 -4.66 -3.30 -17.84
C THR A 65 -6.11 -2.84 -17.85
N PRO A 66 -6.41 -1.53 -17.69
CA PRO A 66 -7.78 -1.01 -17.72
C PRO A 66 -8.45 -1.12 -19.10
N GLU A 67 -7.88 -1.88 -20.04
CA GLU A 67 -8.36 -2.02 -21.41
C GLU A 67 -9.58 -2.95 -21.57
N ASN A 68 -10.01 -3.66 -20.52
CA ASN A 68 -11.18 -4.55 -20.59
C ASN A 68 -12.47 -3.94 -20.01
N ILE A 69 -12.63 -2.62 -20.09
CA ILE A 69 -13.95 -1.97 -19.90
C ILE A 69 -14.46 -1.41 -21.23
N ALA A 70 -13.57 -1.02 -22.15
CA ALA A 70 -13.96 -0.50 -23.46
C ALA A 70 -14.43 -1.58 -24.46
N GLN A 71 -14.04 -2.85 -24.30
CA GLN A 71 -14.42 -3.92 -25.24
C GLN A 71 -15.78 -4.57 -24.96
N LYS A 72 -16.42 -4.28 -23.82
CA LYS A 72 -17.75 -4.86 -23.50
C LYS A 72 -18.93 -4.00 -23.95
N MET A 73 -18.70 -2.76 -24.40
CA MET A 73 -19.76 -1.86 -24.91
C MET A 73 -19.95 -1.89 -26.43
N THR A 74 -19.03 -2.47 -27.22
CA THR A 74 -19.15 -2.50 -28.69
C THR A 74 -19.68 -3.80 -29.28
N ARG A 75 -20.07 -4.78 -28.46
CA ARG A 75 -20.69 -6.02 -28.97
C ARG A 75 -22.20 -6.06 -28.71
N THR A 76 -22.88 -5.00 -29.11
CA THR A 76 -24.33 -5.01 -29.36
C THR A 76 -24.57 -4.50 -30.78
N GLU A 77 -24.13 -5.27 -31.76
CA GLU A 77 -24.70 -5.22 -33.10
C GLU A 77 -25.10 -6.65 -33.49
N LEU A 78 -26.40 -6.92 -33.39
CA LEU A 78 -27.29 -7.47 -34.42
C LEU A 78 -28.64 -7.83 -33.80
#